data_AF-A0A182D582-F1
#
_entry.id   AF-A0A182D582-F1
#
_cell.length_a   1.000
_cell.length_b   1.000
_cell.length_c   1.000
_cell.angle_alpha   90.00
_cell.angle_beta   90.00
_cell.angle_gamma   90.00
#
_symmetry.space_group_name_H-M   'P 1'
#
loop_
_entity.id
_entity.type
_entity.pdbx_description
1 polymer ?
#
loop_
_entity_poly.entity_id
_entity_poly.type
_entity_poly.pdbx_seq_one_letter_code
_entity_poly.pdbx_strand_id
1 'polypeptide(L)'
;MVAVAMLAAICSPAVLLAQPAVSAADLLPDVPAVRFEGPEPLEIATRTGVLSFDVEVAVDDEQRARGLMYRRSLPSGRGMLFDFGVERDVTMWMQNTYISLDMLFIRRNGEILSIAERTTPRSTAHIPSGGPVRFVLELPAGSAKQLGITVGDQVGHRLIGGR
;
A
#
# COMPACT_ATOMS: atom_id res chain seq x y z
N MET A 1 -5.75 -36.89 -87.43
CA MET A 1 -6.19 -37.22 -86.06
C MET A 1 -5.70 -36.12 -85.15
N VAL A 2 -6.64 -35.54 -84.40
CA VAL A 2 -6.54 -34.29 -83.64
C VAL A 2 -5.80 -34.53 -82.33
N ALA A 3 -4.91 -33.63 -81.94
CA ALA A 3 -4.44 -33.51 -80.55
C ALA A 3 -4.30 -32.02 -80.20
N VAL A 4 -5.38 -31.45 -79.67
CA VAL A 4 -5.40 -30.11 -79.08
C VAL A 4 -4.85 -30.24 -77.65
N ALA A 5 -3.69 -29.64 -77.40
CA ALA A 5 -3.13 -29.53 -76.06
C ALA A 5 -3.65 -28.24 -75.41
N MET A 6 -4.61 -28.38 -74.48
CA MET A 6 -5.04 -27.27 -73.61
C MET A 6 -3.97 -26.99 -72.56
N LEU A 7 -3.38 -25.79 -72.61
CA LEU A 7 -2.53 -25.26 -71.56
C LEU A 7 -3.45 -24.60 -70.52
N ALA A 8 -3.68 -25.27 -69.38
CA ALA A 8 -4.42 -24.70 -68.26
C ALA A 8 -3.50 -23.76 -67.47
N ALA A 9 -3.81 -22.45 -67.50
CA ALA A 9 -3.17 -21.45 -66.64
C ALA A 9 -3.65 -21.64 -65.20
N ILE A 10 -2.77 -22.09 -64.32
CA ILE A 10 -3.04 -22.25 -62.89
C ILE A 10 -2.90 -20.87 -62.24
N CYS A 11 -4.01 -20.20 -62.03
CA CYS A 11 -4.09 -18.97 -61.24
C CYS A 11 -4.21 -19.36 -59.77
N SER A 12 -3.10 -19.40 -59.03
CA SER A 12 -3.13 -19.59 -57.56
C SER A 12 -3.52 -18.29 -56.88
N PRO A 13 -4.61 -18.24 -56.07
CA PRO A 13 -4.87 -17.08 -55.25
C PRO A 13 -3.88 -17.10 -54.09
N ALA A 14 -3.06 -16.06 -53.97
CA ALA A 14 -2.29 -15.80 -52.76
C ALA A 14 -3.29 -15.56 -51.62
N VAL A 15 -3.54 -16.59 -50.82
CA VAL A 15 -4.28 -16.47 -49.56
C VAL A 15 -3.39 -15.68 -48.61
N LEU A 16 -3.64 -14.37 -48.55
CA LEU A 16 -3.06 -13.49 -47.56
C LEU A 16 -3.67 -13.87 -46.21
N LEU A 17 -2.96 -14.70 -45.44
CA LEU A 17 -3.32 -14.98 -44.05
C LEU A 17 -3.22 -13.68 -43.26
N ALA A 18 -4.37 -13.07 -42.96
CA ALA A 18 -4.46 -11.96 -42.04
C ALA A 18 -3.94 -12.45 -40.67
N GLN A 19 -2.78 -11.93 -40.26
CA GLN A 19 -2.32 -12.16 -38.89
C GLN A 19 -3.25 -11.39 -37.94
N PRO A 20 -3.69 -11.98 -36.82
CA PRO A 20 -4.41 -11.21 -35.81
C PRO A 20 -3.48 -10.10 -35.32
N ALA A 21 -3.91 -8.85 -35.50
CA ALA A 21 -3.23 -7.70 -34.94
C ALA A 21 -3.40 -7.75 -33.42
N VAL A 22 -2.38 -8.27 -32.73
CA VAL A 22 -2.29 -8.17 -31.27
C VAL A 22 -2.14 -6.67 -30.95
N SER A 23 -3.13 -6.11 -30.27
CA SER A 23 -3.18 -4.68 -29.96
C SER A 23 -2.10 -4.34 -28.93
N ALA A 24 -1.45 -3.19 -29.07
CA ALA A 24 -0.48 -2.70 -28.08
C ALA A 24 -1.10 -2.48 -26.68
N ALA A 25 -2.43 -2.50 -26.56
CA ALA A 25 -3.13 -2.45 -25.28
C ALA A 25 -2.99 -3.74 -24.43
N ASP A 26 -2.66 -4.88 -25.05
CA ASP A 26 -2.53 -6.19 -24.36
C ASP A 26 -1.11 -6.43 -23.81
N LEU A 27 -0.19 -5.47 -23.95
CA LEU A 27 1.23 -5.61 -23.58
C LEU A 27 1.63 -4.80 -22.34
N LEU A 28 0.67 -4.35 -21.53
CA LEU A 28 1.02 -3.86 -20.20
C LEU A 28 1.30 -5.08 -19.31
N PRO A 29 2.51 -5.22 -18.72
CA PRO A 29 2.73 -6.27 -17.74
C PRO A 29 1.71 -6.07 -16.62
N ASP A 30 1.00 -7.15 -16.28
CA ASP A 30 0.16 -7.24 -15.09
C ASP A 30 1.09 -7.10 -13.88
N VAL A 31 1.36 -5.86 -13.46
CA VAL A 31 2.14 -5.60 -12.24
C VAL A 31 1.29 -6.16 -11.12
N PRO A 32 1.71 -7.26 -10.46
CA PRO A 32 0.87 -7.88 -9.46
C PRO A 32 0.54 -6.83 -8.39
N ALA A 33 -0.75 -6.64 -8.15
CA ALA A 33 -1.20 -5.73 -7.11
C ALA A 33 -0.59 -6.19 -5.77
N VAL A 34 0.15 -5.29 -5.11
CA VAL A 34 0.69 -5.54 -3.76
C VAL A 34 -0.46 -5.88 -2.83
N ARG A 35 -0.39 -7.04 -2.20
CA ARG A 35 -1.41 -7.53 -1.25
C ARG A 35 -0.90 -7.30 0.17
N PHE A 36 -1.81 -6.86 1.04
CA PHE A 36 -1.55 -6.67 2.46
C PHE A 36 -2.23 -7.78 3.27
N GLU A 37 -1.65 -8.12 4.41
CA GLU A 37 -2.32 -8.99 5.38
C GLU A 37 -3.39 -8.20 6.16
N GLY A 38 -4.44 -8.88 6.61
CA GLY A 38 -5.51 -8.30 7.42
C GLY A 38 -6.82 -8.03 6.66
N PRO A 39 -7.72 -7.20 7.24
CA PRO A 39 -7.50 -6.38 8.43
C PRO A 39 -7.38 -7.18 9.74
N GLU A 40 -6.51 -6.72 10.64
CA GLU A 40 -6.24 -7.29 11.96
C GLU A 40 -6.59 -6.29 13.08
N PRO A 41 -7.07 -6.75 14.25
CA PRO A 41 -7.41 -5.87 15.35
C PRO A 41 -6.14 -5.24 15.96
N LEU A 42 -6.19 -3.93 16.17
CA LEU A 42 -5.18 -3.14 16.86
C LEU A 42 -5.84 -2.27 17.92
N GLU A 43 -5.22 -2.16 19.09
CA GLU A 43 -5.71 -1.35 20.18
C GLU A 43 -4.73 -0.22 20.52
N ILE A 44 -5.25 0.91 20.96
CA ILE A 44 -4.47 1.98 21.56
C ILE A 44 -5.04 2.25 22.95
N ALA A 45 -4.27 1.95 23.98
CA ALA A 45 -4.59 2.32 25.35
C ALA A 45 -4.18 3.77 25.59
N THR A 46 -5.18 4.63 25.76
CA THR A 46 -5.03 6.05 26.08
C THR A 46 -5.35 6.30 27.55
N ARG A 47 -5.16 7.54 28.00
CA ARG A 47 -5.57 7.98 29.34
C ARG A 47 -7.06 7.86 29.63
N THR A 48 -7.91 7.83 28.59
CA THR A 48 -9.38 7.87 28.74
C THR A 48 -10.04 6.53 28.42
N GLY A 49 -9.30 5.55 27.90
CA GLY A 49 -9.82 4.22 27.61
C GLY A 49 -9.00 3.50 26.54
N VAL A 50 -9.55 2.40 26.04
CA VAL A 50 -8.96 1.64 24.92
C VAL A 50 -9.74 1.95 23.65
N LEU A 51 -9.02 2.29 22.59
CA LEU A 51 -9.54 2.52 21.25
C LEU A 51 -9.22 1.31 20.38
N SER A 52 -10.19 0.81 19.62
CA SER A 52 -9.98 -0.32 18.71
C SER A 52 -10.00 0.14 17.26
N PHE A 53 -9.10 -0.45 16.47
CA PHE A 53 -8.93 -0.21 15.04
C PHE A 53 -8.77 -1.55 14.33
N ASP A 54 -9.07 -1.56 13.05
CA ASP A 54 -8.78 -2.65 12.14
C ASP A 54 -7.69 -2.20 11.15
N VAL A 55 -6.54 -2.86 11.15
CA VAL A 55 -5.38 -2.43 10.37
C VAL A 55 -4.95 -3.46 9.34
N GLU A 56 -4.62 -3.01 8.15
CA GLU A 56 -3.82 -3.82 7.22
C GLU A 56 -2.34 -3.76 7.65
N VAL A 57 -1.60 -4.85 7.40
CA VAL A 57 -0.21 -4.96 7.85
C VAL A 57 0.75 -4.96 6.66
N ALA A 58 1.78 -4.12 6.74
CA ALA A 58 2.88 -4.03 5.78
C ALA A 58 4.19 -4.52 6.42
N VAL A 59 4.66 -5.70 6.00
CA VAL A 59 5.78 -6.44 6.61
C VAL A 59 7.00 -6.54 5.68
N ASP A 60 6.82 -6.63 4.37
CA ASP A 60 7.93 -6.65 3.41
C ASP A 60 8.24 -5.25 2.83
N ASP A 61 9.36 -5.14 2.12
CA ASP A 61 9.81 -3.86 1.55
C ASP A 61 8.84 -3.32 0.49
N GLU A 62 8.19 -4.19 -0.29
CA GLU A 62 7.25 -3.78 -1.34
C GLU A 62 5.95 -3.25 -0.73
N GLN A 63 5.41 -3.94 0.28
CA GLN A 63 4.27 -3.52 1.07
C GLN A 63 4.54 -2.17 1.75
N ARG A 64 5.69 -2.02 2.42
CA ARG A 64 6.04 -0.75 3.08
C ARG A 64 6.23 0.39 2.08
N ALA A 65 6.87 0.12 0.93
CA ALA A 65 7.04 1.12 -0.12
C ALA A 65 5.70 1.52 -0.75
N ARG A 66 4.76 0.58 -0.89
CA ARG A 66 3.40 0.84 -1.40
C ARG A 66 2.56 1.62 -0.40
N GLY A 67 2.53 1.21 0.87
CA GLY A 67 1.67 1.80 1.90
C GLY A 67 0.23 2.02 1.44
N LEU A 68 -0.32 3.21 1.76
CA LEU A 68 -1.65 3.65 1.33
C LEU A 68 -1.66 4.40 -0.03
N MET A 69 -0.61 4.27 -0.86
CA MET A 69 -0.56 4.91 -2.18
C MET A 69 -1.79 4.58 -3.02
N TYR A 70 -2.23 5.58 -3.80
CA TYR A 70 -3.34 5.50 -4.74
C TYR A 70 -4.75 5.29 -4.17
N ARG A 71 -4.89 5.03 -2.87
CA ARG A 71 -6.21 4.95 -2.22
C ARG A 71 -6.89 6.31 -2.21
N ARG A 72 -8.21 6.30 -2.41
CA ARG A 72 -9.05 7.52 -2.45
C ARG A 72 -9.74 7.81 -1.14
N SER A 73 -9.83 6.83 -0.25
CA SER A 73 -10.44 6.93 1.06
C SER A 73 -9.80 5.94 2.03
N LEU A 74 -9.90 6.26 3.31
CA LEU A 74 -9.61 5.37 4.43
C LEU A 74 -10.74 5.59 5.46
N PRO A 75 -11.62 4.60 5.69
CA PRO A 75 -12.71 4.74 6.66
C PRO A 75 -12.20 5.01 8.07
N SER A 76 -13.03 5.65 8.90
CA SER A 76 -12.75 5.75 10.33
C SER A 76 -12.64 4.35 10.96
N GLY A 77 -11.76 4.20 11.95
CA GLY A 77 -11.46 2.91 12.57
C GLY A 77 -10.61 1.97 11.72
N ARG A 78 -10.18 2.38 10.51
CA ARG A 78 -9.23 1.64 9.68
C ARG A 78 -7.86 2.30 9.70
N GLY A 79 -6.82 1.50 9.50
CA GLY A 79 -5.46 2.00 9.38
C GLY A 79 -4.52 1.04 8.66
N MET A 80 -3.24 1.39 8.65
CA MET A 80 -2.18 0.51 8.19
C MET A 80 -1.03 0.49 9.20
N LEU A 81 -0.63 -0.70 9.63
CA LEU A 81 0.52 -0.92 10.51
C LEU A 81 1.72 -1.38 9.68
N PHE A 82 2.79 -0.59 9.73
CA PHE A 82 4.08 -0.93 9.14
C PHE A 82 4.94 -1.60 10.21
N ASP A 83 5.45 -2.82 9.96
CA ASP A 83 6.51 -3.44 10.79
C ASP A 83 7.83 -3.37 10.04
N PHE A 84 8.83 -2.73 10.66
CA PHE A 84 10.19 -2.64 10.11
C PHE A 84 11.10 -3.79 10.56
N GLY A 85 10.62 -4.69 11.43
CA GLY A 85 11.30 -5.87 11.97
C GLY A 85 12.39 -5.56 13.00
N VAL A 86 13.10 -4.46 12.82
CA VAL A 86 14.14 -3.94 13.70
C VAL A 86 13.79 -2.53 14.18
N GLU A 87 14.27 -2.18 15.37
CA GLU A 87 14.08 -0.84 15.92
C GLU A 87 15.19 0.06 15.41
N ARG A 88 14.83 1.11 14.68
CA ARG A 88 15.75 2.04 14.02
C ARG A 88 15.05 3.36 13.74
N ASP A 89 15.81 4.38 13.40
CA ASP A 89 15.24 5.61 12.85
C ASP A 89 14.62 5.29 11.49
N VAL A 90 13.34 5.63 11.33
CA VAL A 90 12.62 5.52 10.06
C VAL A 90 12.13 6.89 9.59
N THR A 91 11.89 6.99 8.29
CA THR A 91 11.33 8.16 7.64
C THR A 91 10.19 7.72 6.73
N MET A 92 9.07 8.43 6.82
CA MET A 92 7.90 8.22 5.97
C MET A 92 7.74 9.40 5.00
N TRP A 93 6.83 9.26 4.04
CA TRP A 93 6.46 10.31 3.08
C TRP A 93 5.03 10.10 2.59
N MET A 94 4.53 11.03 1.79
CA MET A 94 3.18 10.97 1.23
C MET A 94 3.18 10.79 -0.29
N GLN A 95 4.30 10.34 -0.88
CA GLN A 95 4.41 10.19 -2.33
C GLN A 95 3.27 9.29 -2.83
N ASN A 96 2.51 9.76 -3.83
CA ASN A 96 1.36 9.04 -4.41
C ASN A 96 0.20 8.71 -3.45
N THR A 97 0.19 9.27 -2.23
CA THR A 97 -0.91 9.12 -1.27
C THR A 97 -1.87 10.31 -1.36
N TYR A 98 -3.15 10.05 -1.66
CA TYR A 98 -4.15 11.09 -1.92
C TYR A 98 -4.93 11.53 -0.67
N ILE A 99 -4.96 10.69 0.35
CA ILE A 99 -5.61 10.94 1.64
C ILE A 99 -4.58 11.57 2.60
N SER A 100 -5.00 12.55 3.39
CA SER A 100 -4.17 13.07 4.49
C SER A 100 -4.22 12.08 5.65
N LEU A 101 -3.10 11.88 6.34
CA LEU A 101 -2.94 10.88 7.38
C LEU A 101 -2.40 11.49 8.67
N ASP A 102 -2.65 10.81 9.79
CA ASP A 102 -1.82 10.92 10.98
C ASP A 102 -0.88 9.72 11.02
N MET A 103 0.41 9.95 11.29
CA MET A 103 1.42 8.90 11.42
C MET A 103 1.88 8.82 12.87
N LEU A 104 1.64 7.67 13.50
CA LEU A 104 2.05 7.38 14.87
C LEU A 104 3.30 6.50 14.80
N PHE A 105 4.45 7.03 15.23
CA PHE A 105 5.71 6.30 15.24
C PHE A 105 5.86 5.57 16.58
N ILE A 106 6.03 4.25 16.53
CA ILE A 106 5.82 3.37 17.69
C ILE A 106 7.08 2.53 17.93
N ARG A 107 7.58 2.59 19.17
CA ARG A 107 8.73 1.80 19.63
C ARG A 107 8.44 0.31 19.64
N ARG A 108 9.48 -0.52 19.77
CA ARG A 108 9.33 -1.99 19.84
C ARG A 108 8.38 -2.45 20.94
N ASN A 109 8.32 -1.72 22.06
CA ASN A 109 7.47 -2.05 23.21
C ASN A 109 6.01 -1.56 23.08
N GLY A 110 5.63 -0.96 21.96
CA GLY A 110 4.27 -0.43 21.73
C GLY A 110 4.06 1.02 22.13
N GLU A 111 5.04 1.68 22.75
CA GLU A 111 4.91 3.09 23.12
C GLU A 111 4.98 4.01 21.88
N ILE A 112 4.01 4.92 21.75
CA ILE A 112 4.06 5.99 20.74
C ILE A 112 5.19 6.96 21.09
N LEU A 113 6.23 7.01 20.26
CA LEU A 113 7.36 7.95 20.38
C LEU A 113 6.98 9.35 19.91
N SER A 114 6.36 9.45 18.73
CA SER A 114 6.03 10.71 18.09
C SER A 114 4.81 10.58 17.18
N ILE A 115 4.19 11.71 16.86
CA ILE A 115 3.01 11.76 16.01
C ILE A 115 3.21 12.88 14.99
N ALA A 116 3.09 12.56 13.70
CA ALA A 116 2.95 13.55 12.64
C ALA A 116 1.47 13.62 12.23
N GLU A 117 0.80 14.68 12.66
CA GLU A 117 -0.62 14.90 12.35
C GLU A 117 -0.82 15.57 10.99
N ARG A 118 -1.94 15.25 10.33
CA ARG A 118 -2.45 15.95 9.12
C ARG A 118 -1.39 16.13 8.04
N THR A 119 -0.76 15.04 7.64
CA THR A 119 0.27 15.03 6.61
C THR A 119 -0.25 15.58 5.28
N THR A 120 0.64 16.20 4.49
CA THR A 120 0.27 16.80 3.20
C THR A 120 0.20 15.73 2.10
N PRO A 121 -0.97 15.49 1.47
CA PRO A 121 -1.10 14.51 0.40
C PRO A 121 -0.10 14.75 -0.74
N ARG A 122 0.42 13.66 -1.31
CA ARG A 122 1.39 13.65 -2.42
C ARG A 122 2.74 14.32 -2.15
N SER A 123 2.99 14.78 -0.92
CA SER A 123 4.27 15.38 -0.56
C SER A 123 5.40 14.33 -0.57
N THR A 124 6.55 14.72 -1.10
CA THR A 124 7.80 13.94 -1.06
C THR A 124 8.73 14.38 0.07
N ALA A 125 8.28 15.31 0.91
CA ALA A 125 9.03 15.69 2.11
C ALA A 125 9.14 14.50 3.07
N HIS A 126 10.32 14.36 3.65
CA HIS A 126 10.63 13.33 4.62
C HIS A 126 10.00 13.66 5.98
N ILE A 127 9.30 12.69 6.56
CA ILE A 127 8.70 12.76 7.88
C ILE A 127 9.48 11.81 8.80
N PRO A 128 10.47 12.33 9.57
CA PRO A 128 11.30 11.50 10.43
C PRO A 128 10.51 11.07 11.68
N SER A 129 10.78 9.85 12.12
CA SER A 129 10.24 9.26 13.36
C SER A 129 10.61 10.00 14.64
N GLY A 130 11.67 10.82 14.63
CA GLY A 130 12.15 11.52 15.83
C GLY A 130 12.94 10.63 16.79
N GLY A 131 13.32 9.41 16.37
CA GLY A 131 14.15 8.47 17.10
C GLY A 131 13.84 7.01 16.75
N PRO A 132 14.48 6.05 17.42
CA PRO A 132 14.34 4.64 17.06
C PRO A 132 12.93 4.12 17.30
N VAL A 133 12.33 3.54 16.26
CA VAL A 133 11.01 2.91 16.29
C VAL A 133 11.04 1.60 15.52
N ARG A 134 10.09 0.71 15.81
CA ARG A 134 9.92 -0.53 15.04
C ARG A 134 8.66 -0.48 14.16
N PHE A 135 7.66 0.29 14.55
CA PHE A 135 6.38 0.32 13.86
C PHE A 135 5.96 1.74 13.52
N VAL A 136 5.11 1.87 12.51
CA VAL A 136 4.37 3.09 12.21
C VAL A 136 2.91 2.71 11.98
N LEU A 137 1.98 3.44 12.59
CA LEU A 137 0.55 3.31 12.34
C LEU A 137 0.06 4.55 11.59
N GLU A 138 -0.52 4.32 10.41
CA GLU A 138 -1.22 5.35 9.64
C GLU A 138 -2.73 5.30 9.88
N LEU A 139 -3.30 6.44 10.25
CA LEU A 139 -4.75 6.65 10.46
C LEU A 139 -5.26 7.81 9.61
N PRO A 140 -6.58 7.96 9.37
CA PRO A 140 -7.13 9.15 8.74
C PRO A 140 -6.70 10.43 9.48
N ALA A 141 -6.33 11.48 8.75
CA ALA A 141 -5.86 12.72 9.33
C ALA A 141 -6.82 13.31 10.38
N GLY A 142 -6.26 13.74 11.51
CA GLY A 142 -6.98 14.28 12.65
C GLY A 142 -7.52 13.26 13.63
N SER A 143 -7.38 11.96 13.37
CA SER A 143 -7.78 10.88 14.29
C SER A 143 -7.08 11.01 15.63
N ALA A 144 -5.78 11.31 15.66
CA ALA A 144 -5.03 11.42 16.91
C ALA A 144 -5.64 12.49 17.83
N LYS A 145 -5.84 13.69 17.29
CA LYS A 145 -6.48 14.79 18.01
C LYS A 145 -7.93 14.50 18.41
N GLN A 146 -8.73 13.93 17.52
CA GLN A 146 -10.14 13.65 17.77
C GLN A 146 -10.33 12.60 18.88
N LEU A 147 -9.48 11.58 18.90
CA LEU A 147 -9.58 10.45 19.82
C LEU A 147 -8.72 10.63 21.09
N GLY A 148 -7.97 11.74 21.19
CA GLY A 148 -7.12 12.03 22.34
C GLY A 148 -5.89 11.13 22.45
N ILE A 149 -5.39 10.64 21.30
CA ILE A 149 -4.16 9.84 21.25
C ILE A 149 -2.95 10.78 21.38
N THR A 150 -2.02 10.44 22.25
CA THR A 150 -0.86 11.26 22.59
C THR A 150 0.43 10.43 22.64
N VAL A 151 1.57 11.12 22.58
CA VAL A 151 2.88 10.50 22.81
C VAL A 151 2.92 9.84 24.19
N GLY A 152 3.43 8.60 24.24
CA GLY A 152 3.48 7.78 25.45
C GLY A 152 2.32 6.77 25.59
N ASP A 153 1.22 6.94 24.85
CA ASP A 153 0.14 5.93 24.80
C ASP A 153 0.67 4.60 24.23
N GLN A 154 -0.02 3.50 24.57
CA GLN A 154 0.45 2.14 24.28
C GLN A 154 -0.38 1.50 23.18
N VAL A 155 0.31 0.97 22.17
CA VAL A 155 -0.30 0.25 21.04
C VAL A 155 -0.19 -1.25 21.27
N GLY A 156 -1.33 -1.94 21.21
CA GLY A 156 -1.44 -3.39 21.29
C GLY A 156 -1.73 -4.00 19.93
N HIS A 157 -0.91 -4.97 19.52
CA HIS A 157 -1.11 -5.78 18.31
C HIS A 157 -0.35 -7.10 18.46
N ARG A 158 -0.75 -8.16 17.75
CA ARG A 158 -0.07 -9.48 17.81
C ARG A 158 1.44 -9.40 17.51
N LEU A 159 1.87 -8.39 16.74
CA LEU A 159 3.28 -8.14 16.39
C LEU A 159 4.06 -7.33 17.44
N ILE A 160 3.37 -6.61 18.31
CA ILE A 160 3.97 -5.64 19.26
C ILE A 160 4.25 -6.29 20.64
N GLY A 161 3.68 -7.47 20.91
CA GLY A 161 3.92 -8.20 22.15
C GLY A 161 3.22 -7.56 23.36
N GLY A 162 2.04 -8.07 23.72
CA GLY A 162 1.34 -7.65 24.93
C GLY A 162 -0.10 -8.17 25.02
N ARG A 163 -0.25 -9.25 25.81
CA ARG A 163 -1.44 -9.96 26.33
C ARG A 163 -2.35 -10.72 25.37
#